data_AF-A0A4R7WQ21-F1
#
_entry.id   AF-A0A4R7WQ21-F1
#
_cell.length_a   1.000
_cell.length_b   1.000
_cell.length_c   1.000
_cell.angle_alpha   90.00
_cell.angle_beta   90.00
_cell.angle_gamma   90.00
#
_symmetry.space_group_name_H-M   'P 1'
#
loop_
_entity.id
_entity.type
_entity.pdbx_description
1 polymer ?
#
loop_
_entity_poly.entity_id
_entity_poly.type
_entity_poly.pdbx_seq_one_letter_code
_entity_poly.pdbx_strand_id
1 'polypeptide(L)'
;MTERGFTLIELLIAVAIIAILAAVAYPTYTEHTRKIRRSQIAAVLVEEAHKLERFHSRAGQYSDVTGPPAREHAVSEGNGFYVIEAKRSEQMFVLKAMPIGGTLMSGDKCGAFVLENTGRRDNQGMSGDASVQGCWGR
;
A
#
# COMPACT_ATOMS: atom_id res chain seq x y z
N MET A 1 34.60 46.42 16.75
CA MET A 1 33.82 45.21 17.03
C MET A 1 34.27 44.18 16.02
N THR A 2 35.05 43.18 16.43
CA THR A 2 35.57 42.18 15.50
C THR A 2 34.52 41.08 15.40
N GLU A 3 33.79 41.06 14.28
CA GLU A 3 32.89 39.97 13.91
C GLU A 3 33.68 38.65 13.92
N ARG A 4 33.30 37.70 14.78
CA ARG A 4 33.86 36.34 14.77
C ARG A 4 33.20 35.58 13.63
N GLY A 5 33.88 35.52 12.49
CA GLY A 5 33.46 34.71 11.35
C GLY A 5 33.65 33.21 11.58
N PHE A 6 32.82 32.40 10.92
CA PHE A 6 32.92 30.94 10.91
C PHE A 6 34.13 30.50 10.08
N THR A 7 34.88 29.49 10.53
CA THR A 7 36.00 28.96 9.75
C THR A 7 35.52 27.99 8.68
N LEU A 8 36.30 27.87 7.60
CA LEU A 8 35.99 26.92 6.52
C LEU A 8 36.06 25.47 7.02
N ILE A 9 36.92 25.18 7.99
CA ILE A 9 37.03 23.84 8.59
C ILE A 9 35.81 23.49 9.44
N GLU A 10 35.25 24.43 10.20
CA GLU A 10 34.01 24.22 10.94
C GLU A 10 32.83 23.94 10.00
N LEU A 11 32.78 24.61 8.85
CA LEU A 11 31.76 24.37 7.83
C LEU A 11 31.90 22.96 7.25
N LEU A 12 33.12 22.54 6.94
CA LEU A 12 33.40 21.23 6.38
C LEU A 12 33.01 20.10 7.35
N ILE A 13 33.33 20.26 8.63
CA ILE A 13 32.94 19.31 9.68
C ILE A 13 31.42 19.27 9.84
N ALA A 14 30.75 20.43 9.85
CA ALA A 14 29.28 20.49 9.95
C ALA A 14 28.60 19.77 8.77
N VAL A 15 29.04 20.01 7.53
CA VAL A 15 28.52 19.34 6.34
C VAL A 15 28.78 17.83 6.39
N ALA A 16 29.96 17.41 6.84
CA ALA A 16 30.29 15.99 6.98
C ALA A 16 29.35 15.28 7.97
N ILE A 17 29.05 15.91 9.12
CA ILE A 17 28.09 15.37 10.10
C ILE A 17 26.69 15.27 9.50
N ILE A 18 26.22 16.32 8.80
CA ILE A 18 24.90 16.32 8.16
C ILE A 18 24.80 15.21 7.11
N ALA A 19 25.85 14.97 6.31
CA ALA A 19 25.88 13.93 5.31
C ALA A 19 25.74 12.53 5.93
N ILE A 20 26.43 12.26 7.03
CA ILE A 20 26.33 10.98 7.76
C ILE A 20 24.92 10.78 8.31
N LEU A 21 24.35 11.82 8.94
CA LEU A 21 22.99 11.74 9.49
C LEU A 21 21.94 11.52 8.40
N ALA A 22 22.05 12.22 7.27
CA ALA A 22 21.14 12.09 6.14
C ALA A 22 21.17 10.68 5.53
N ALA A 23 22.36 10.07 5.43
CA ALA A 23 22.53 8.73 4.88
C ALA A 23 21.77 7.64 5.67
N VAL A 24 21.62 7.82 6.99
CA VAL A 24 20.87 6.89 7.85
C VAL A 24 19.39 7.29 7.96
N ALA A 25 19.11 8.58 8.16
CA ALA A 25 17.76 9.06 8.44
C ALA A 25 16.81 8.91 7.24
N TYR A 26 17.32 9.17 6.02
CA TYR A 26 16.51 9.16 4.81
C TYR A 26 15.90 7.78 4.50
N PRO A 27 16.68 6.67 4.38
CA PRO A 27 16.09 5.36 4.09
C PRO A 27 15.11 4.91 5.18
N THR A 28 15.43 5.14 6.45
CA THR A 28 14.55 4.81 7.57
C THR A 28 13.20 5.53 7.48
N TYR A 29 13.20 6.83 7.19
CA TYR A 29 11.97 7.61 7.02
C TYR A 29 11.11 7.09 5.85
N THR A 30 11.75 6.78 4.71
CA THR A 30 11.03 6.24 3.55
C THR A 30 10.37 4.89 3.85
N GLU A 31 11.05 3.99 4.57
CA GLU A 31 10.47 2.70 4.97
C GLU A 31 9.32 2.85 5.97
N HIS A 32 9.43 3.78 6.93
CA HIS A 32 8.31 4.10 7.82
C HIS A 32 7.07 4.55 7.04
N THR A 33 7.26 5.42 6.06
CA THR A 33 6.17 5.90 5.21
C THR A 33 5.59 4.76 4.37
N ARG A 34 6.43 3.90 3.77
CA ARG A 34 5.99 2.70 3.04
C ARG A 34 5.18 1.76 3.93
N LYS A 35 5.57 1.56 5.19
CA LYS A 35 4.82 0.74 6.16
C LYS A 35 3.41 1.29 6.40
N ILE A 36 3.28 2.61 6.54
CA ILE A 36 1.97 3.28 6.70
C ILE A 36 1.11 3.10 5.44
N ARG A 37 1.69 3.23 4.24
CA ARG A 37 0.94 3.04 2.99
C ARG A 37 0.48 1.59 2.80
N ARG A 38 1.32 0.62 3.18
CA ARG A 38 0.97 -0.81 3.20
C ARG A 38 -0.22 -1.10 4.13
N SER A 39 -0.22 -0.55 5.35
CA SER A 39 -1.34 -0.75 6.27
C SER A 39 -2.62 -0.07 5.79
N GLN A 40 -2.52 1.12 5.19
CA GLN A 40 -3.67 1.83 4.61
C GLN A 40 -4.33 1.02 3.51
N ILE A 41 -3.57 0.51 2.53
CA ILE A 41 -4.15 -0.25 1.43
C ILE A 41 -4.70 -1.61 1.89
N ALA A 42 -4.03 -2.28 2.84
CA ALA A 42 -4.53 -3.51 3.44
C ALA A 42 -5.87 -3.30 4.16
N ALA A 43 -6.04 -2.16 4.85
CA ALA A 43 -7.30 -1.80 5.49
C ALA A 43 -8.42 -1.57 4.45
N VAL A 44 -8.12 -0.86 3.36
CA VAL A 44 -9.08 -0.63 2.27
C VAL A 44 -9.51 -1.98 1.66
N LEU A 45 -8.59 -2.90 1.39
CA LEU A 45 -8.95 -4.22 0.86
C LEU A 45 -9.89 -5.00 1.79
N VAL A 46 -9.66 -4.96 3.09
CA VAL A 46 -10.54 -5.61 4.08
C VAL A 46 -11.92 -4.93 4.12
N GLU A 47 -11.97 -3.60 4.06
CA GLU A 47 -13.23 -2.86 4.01
C GLU A 47 -14.04 -3.21 2.74
N GLU A 48 -13.39 -3.27 1.58
CA GLU A 48 -14.02 -3.64 0.32
C GLU A 48 -14.49 -5.10 0.33
N ALA A 49 -13.73 -6.02 0.92
CA ALA A 49 -14.18 -7.40 1.14
C ALA A 49 -15.48 -7.43 1.96
N HIS A 50 -15.56 -6.70 3.08
CA HIS A 50 -16.79 -6.62 3.87
C HIS A 50 -17.97 -5.99 3.12
N LYS A 51 -17.72 -5.02 2.23
CA LYS A 51 -18.77 -4.46 1.37
C LYS A 51 -19.27 -5.50 0.35
N LEU A 52 -18.38 -6.31 -0.22
CA LEU A 52 -18.72 -7.40 -1.12
C LEU A 52 -19.51 -8.52 -0.42
N GLU A 53 -19.17 -8.89 0.80
CA GLU A 53 -19.96 -9.85 1.60
C GLU A 53 -21.39 -9.36 1.86
N ARG A 54 -21.54 -8.06 2.17
CA ARG A 54 -22.87 -7.42 2.33
C ARG A 54 -23.62 -7.33 1.01
N PHE A 55 -22.91 -7.17 -0.11
CA PHE A 55 -23.52 -7.20 -1.43
C PHE A 55 -24.02 -8.61 -1.75
N HIS A 56 -23.19 -9.64 -1.57
CA HIS A 56 -23.56 -11.04 -1.77
C HIS A 56 -24.77 -11.44 -0.92
N SER A 57 -24.83 -11.01 0.35
CA SER A 57 -25.98 -11.26 1.23
C SER A 57 -27.31 -10.67 0.71
N ARG A 58 -27.25 -9.63 -0.14
CA ARG A 58 -28.43 -8.97 -0.73
C ARG A 58 -28.72 -9.43 -2.15
N ALA A 59 -27.68 -9.64 -2.95
CA ALA A 59 -27.77 -9.96 -4.37
C ALA A 59 -27.75 -11.46 -4.67
N GLY A 60 -27.24 -12.28 -3.74
CA GLY A 60 -27.04 -13.73 -3.91
C GLY A 60 -25.79 -14.11 -4.68
N GLN A 61 -25.00 -13.13 -5.14
CA GLN A 61 -23.79 -13.31 -5.94
C GLN A 61 -22.81 -12.15 -5.73
N TYR A 62 -21.53 -12.35 -6.03
CA TYR A 62 -20.56 -11.26 -6.04
C TYR A 62 -20.51 -10.54 -7.36
N SER A 63 -20.83 -11.10 -8.52
CA SER A 63 -20.88 -10.35 -9.79
C SER A 63 -22.06 -9.36 -9.80
N ASP A 64 -21.91 -8.28 -10.55
CA ASP A 64 -23.02 -7.33 -10.74
C ASP A 64 -24.21 -8.02 -11.43
N VAL A 65 -25.42 -7.72 -10.98
CA VAL A 65 -26.66 -8.32 -11.49
C VAL A 65 -27.27 -7.36 -12.51
N THR A 66 -27.16 -7.71 -13.79
CA THR A 66 -27.80 -7.01 -14.89
C THR A 66 -29.20 -7.60 -15.14
N GLY A 67 -30.24 -6.96 -14.61
CA GLY A 67 -31.63 -7.40 -14.79
C GLY A 67 -32.52 -6.82 -13.69
N PRO A 68 -33.86 -6.77 -13.82
CA PRO A 68 -34.70 -6.15 -12.80
C PRO A 68 -34.93 -7.08 -11.58
N PRO A 69 -34.63 -6.64 -10.34
CA PRO A 69 -33.98 -5.38 -9.96
C PRO A 69 -32.45 -5.43 -10.11
N ALA A 70 -31.87 -4.42 -10.76
CA ALA A 70 -30.44 -4.38 -11.01
C ALA A 70 -29.71 -4.12 -9.69
N ARG A 71 -28.61 -4.83 -9.46
CA ARG A 71 -27.82 -4.70 -8.24
C ARG A 71 -26.36 -4.65 -8.61
N GLU A 72 -25.74 -3.54 -8.29
CA GLU A 72 -24.33 -3.29 -8.59
C GLU A 72 -23.63 -2.77 -7.33
N HIS A 73 -22.33 -3.02 -7.24
CA HIS A 73 -21.50 -2.45 -6.20
C HIS A 73 -20.16 -2.04 -6.77
N ALA A 74 -19.90 -0.73 -6.79
CA ALA A 74 -18.60 -0.19 -7.16
C ALA A 74 -17.59 -0.47 -6.04
N VAL A 75 -16.49 -1.13 -6.41
CA VAL A 75 -15.32 -1.31 -5.54
C VAL A 75 -14.46 -0.06 -5.61
N SER A 76 -13.81 0.30 -4.51
CA SER A 76 -12.83 1.40 -4.49
C SER A 76 -11.76 1.24 -5.58
N GLU A 77 -11.40 2.33 -6.26
CA GLU A 77 -10.30 2.35 -7.24
C GLU A 77 -8.91 2.33 -6.59
N GLY A 78 -8.84 2.44 -5.25
CA GLY A 78 -7.60 2.46 -4.48
C GLY A 78 -7.29 3.82 -3.88
N ASN A 79 -6.04 4.25 -3.97
CA ASN A 79 -5.55 5.51 -3.44
C ASN A 79 -4.39 6.06 -4.28
N GLY A 80 -3.78 7.17 -3.87
CA GLY A 80 -2.67 7.80 -4.62
C GLY A 80 -1.39 6.97 -4.76
N PHE A 81 -1.30 5.78 -4.15
CA PHE A 81 -0.15 4.88 -4.21
C PHE A 81 -0.47 3.50 -4.78
N TYR A 82 -1.74 3.11 -4.77
CA TYR A 82 -2.20 1.79 -5.20
C TYR A 82 -3.48 1.90 -6.01
N VAL A 83 -3.57 1.15 -7.10
CA VAL A 83 -4.83 0.92 -7.83
C VAL A 83 -5.40 -0.42 -7.39
N ILE A 84 -6.69 -0.47 -7.08
CA ILE A 84 -7.38 -1.71 -6.75
C ILE A 84 -8.13 -2.21 -7.98
N GLU A 85 -7.89 -3.47 -8.32
CA GLU A 85 -8.68 -4.22 -9.29
C GLU A 85 -9.47 -5.32 -8.57
N ALA A 86 -10.75 -5.44 -8.91
CA ALA A 86 -11.62 -6.49 -8.41
C ALA A 86 -11.97 -7.46 -9.54
N LYS A 87 -11.61 -8.74 -9.37
CA LYS A 87 -12.10 -9.83 -10.22
C LYS A 87 -13.19 -10.57 -9.46
N ARG A 88 -14.43 -10.55 -9.97
CA ARG A 88 -15.62 -11.07 -9.30
C ARG A 88 -16.33 -12.09 -10.20
N SER A 89 -16.80 -13.18 -9.60
CA SER A 89 -17.72 -14.16 -10.19
C SER A 89 -18.97 -14.27 -9.32
N GLU A 90 -19.85 -15.24 -9.57
CA GLU A 90 -21.03 -15.40 -8.73
C GLU A 90 -20.69 -15.73 -7.27
N GLN A 91 -19.69 -16.58 -7.04
CA GLN A 91 -19.36 -17.10 -5.70
C GLN A 91 -17.97 -16.73 -5.18
N MET A 92 -17.15 -16.05 -6.00
CA MET A 92 -15.79 -15.71 -5.62
C MET A 92 -15.46 -14.26 -5.96
N PHE A 93 -14.54 -13.69 -5.20
CA PHE A 93 -13.88 -12.45 -5.58
C PHE A 93 -12.40 -12.49 -5.21
N VAL A 94 -11.62 -11.75 -5.99
CA VAL A 94 -10.22 -11.46 -5.73
C VAL A 94 -10.02 -9.96 -5.85
N LEU A 95 -9.64 -9.32 -4.75
CA LEU A 95 -9.23 -7.93 -4.72
C LEU A 95 -7.71 -7.87 -4.80
N LYS A 96 -7.19 -7.10 -5.75
CA LYS A 96 -5.75 -6.92 -5.97
C LYS A 96 -5.41 -5.43 -5.95
N ALA A 97 -4.59 -5.00 -4.99
CA ALA A 97 -4.05 -3.66 -4.96
C ALA A 97 -2.63 -3.62 -5.53
N MET A 98 -2.43 -2.94 -6.65
CA MET A 98 -1.15 -2.84 -7.36
C MET A 98 -0.48 -1.49 -7.11
N PRO A 99 0.83 -1.45 -6.80
CA PRO A 99 1.53 -0.20 -6.59
C PRO A 99 1.60 0.62 -7.89
N ILE A 100 1.39 1.94 -7.77
CA ILE A 100 1.44 2.87 -8.91
C ILE A 100 2.90 3.21 -9.23
N GLY A 101 3.27 3.10 -10.51
CA GLY A 101 4.58 3.50 -11.01
C GLY A 101 4.88 4.98 -10.78
N GLY A 102 6.14 5.30 -10.45
CA GLY A 102 6.55 6.68 -10.16
C GLY A 102 6.16 7.20 -8.77
N THR A 103 5.45 6.40 -7.95
CA THR A 103 5.15 6.73 -6.56
C THR A 103 6.16 6.12 -5.58
N LEU A 104 6.06 6.48 -4.30
CA LEU A 104 6.88 5.90 -3.23
C LEU A 104 6.75 4.36 -3.15
N MET A 105 5.62 3.79 -3.56
CA MET A 105 5.38 2.33 -3.51
C MET A 105 5.90 1.59 -4.75
N SER A 106 6.43 2.32 -5.75
CA SER A 106 7.12 1.71 -6.87
C SER A 106 8.35 0.94 -6.38
N GLY A 107 8.43 -0.35 -6.71
CA GLY A 107 9.49 -1.24 -6.24
C GLY A 107 9.45 -1.53 -4.73
N ASP A 108 8.32 -1.34 -4.06
CA ASP A 108 8.15 -1.80 -2.68
C ASP A 108 8.25 -3.33 -2.61
N LYS A 109 8.95 -3.84 -1.60
CA LYS A 109 9.22 -5.27 -1.45
C LYS A 109 7.98 -6.14 -1.27
N CYS A 110 6.87 -5.57 -0.81
CA CYS A 110 5.60 -6.28 -0.65
C CYS A 110 4.80 -6.42 -1.94
N GLY A 111 5.17 -5.72 -3.02
CA GLY A 111 4.47 -5.82 -4.30
C GLY A 111 2.97 -5.51 -4.20
N ALA A 112 2.17 -6.26 -4.96
CA ALA A 112 0.72 -6.11 -5.00
C ALA A 112 0.04 -6.93 -3.89
N PHE A 113 -0.86 -6.32 -3.15
CA PHE A 113 -1.63 -6.99 -2.08
C PHE A 113 -2.84 -7.70 -2.68
N VAL A 114 -3.07 -8.95 -2.29
CA VAL A 114 -4.19 -9.76 -2.77
C VAL A 114 -5.02 -10.27 -1.61
N LEU A 115 -6.35 -10.10 -1.70
CA LEU A 115 -7.32 -10.63 -0.76
C LEU A 115 -8.43 -11.38 -1.51
N GLU A 116 -8.67 -12.62 -1.12
CA GLU A 116 -9.73 -13.46 -1.66
C GLU A 116 -10.96 -13.51 -0.73
N ASN A 117 -12.10 -13.94 -1.26
CA ASN A 117 -13.34 -14.14 -0.50
C ASN A 117 -13.21 -15.12 0.67
N THR A 118 -12.23 -16.04 0.62
CA THR A 118 -11.92 -16.97 1.72
C THR A 118 -11.19 -16.29 2.90
N GLY A 119 -10.80 -15.03 2.75
CA GLY A 119 -9.94 -14.32 3.70
C GLY A 119 -8.44 -14.61 3.51
N ARG A 120 -8.08 -15.41 2.50
CA ARG A 120 -6.67 -15.67 2.14
C ARG A 120 -6.01 -14.35 1.71
N ARG A 121 -4.91 -14.03 2.38
CA ARG A 121 -4.06 -12.86 2.12
C ARG A 121 -2.81 -13.31 1.41
N ASP A 122 -2.39 -12.55 0.42
CA ASP A 122 -1.20 -12.85 -0.37
C ASP A 122 -0.55 -11.57 -0.91
N ASN A 123 0.65 -11.71 -1.46
CA ASN A 123 1.41 -10.63 -2.08
C ASN A 123 2.02 -11.11 -3.41
N GLN A 124 1.57 -10.52 -4.52
CA GLN A 124 2.11 -10.81 -5.86
C GLN A 124 3.27 -9.89 -6.21
N GLY A 125 4.37 -10.45 -6.72
CA GLY A 125 5.58 -9.68 -7.01
C GLY A 125 6.37 -9.28 -5.77
N MET A 126 6.17 -9.99 -4.66
CA MET A 126 6.95 -9.84 -3.43
C MET A 126 8.42 -10.20 -3.70
N SER A 127 9.35 -9.46 -3.10
CA SER A 127 10.78 -9.61 -3.34
C SER A 127 11.62 -9.45 -2.07
N GLY A 128 12.89 -9.86 -2.14
CA GLY A 128 13.83 -9.79 -1.03
C GLY A 128 13.44 -10.70 0.12
N ASP A 129 13.51 -10.16 1.34
CA ASP A 129 13.20 -10.84 2.60
C ASP A 129 11.74 -10.66 3.06
N ALA A 130 10.89 -10.08 2.21
CA ALA A 130 9.51 -9.80 2.56
C ALA A 130 8.69 -11.09 2.74
N SER A 131 7.76 -11.06 3.70
CA SER A 131 6.80 -12.14 3.95
C SER A 131 5.39 -11.59 3.90
N VAL A 132 4.42 -12.45 3.55
CA VAL A 132 2.99 -12.08 3.53
C VAL A 132 2.57 -11.56 4.91
N GLN A 133 2.98 -12.22 6.00
CA GLN A 133 2.66 -11.77 7.36
C GLN A 133 3.18 -10.34 7.60
N GLY A 134 4.48 -10.11 7.35
CA GLY A 134 5.10 -8.80 7.58
C GLY A 134 4.51 -7.70 6.70
N CYS A 135 4.15 -8.00 5.45
CA CYS A 135 3.51 -7.05 4.54
C CYS A 135 2.10 -6.68 4.99
N TRP A 136 1.34 -7.63 5.51
CA TRP A 136 -0.01 -7.44 6.03
C TRP A 136 -0.05 -6.98 7.50
N GLY A 137 1.10 -6.65 8.09
CA GLY A 137 1.21 -6.11 9.45
C GLY A 137 0.95 -7.13 10.55
N ARG A 138 1.22 -8.42 10.29
CA ARG A 138 1.19 -9.50 11.28
C ARG A 138 2.58 -10.05 11.56
#